data_AF-A0A081PAD9-F1
#
_entry.id   AF-A0A081PAD9-F1
#
_cell.length_a   1.000
_cell.length_b   1.000
_cell.length_c   1.000
_cell.angle_alpha   90.00
_cell.angle_beta   90.00
_cell.angle_gamma   90.00
#
_symmetry.space_group_name_H-M   'P 1'
#
loop_
_entity.id
_entity.type
_entity.pdbx_description
1 polymer ?
#
loop_
_entity_poly.entity_id
_entity_poly.type
_entity_poly.pdbx_seq_one_letter_code
_entity_poly.pdbx_strand_id
1 'polypeptide(L)' 'MTVREQISDYIRELTHEPVTDPSLNLFEAGLLTSLDVLDLISFLEETFRVSISEDDVNMESLGTMNGVVSLVERLRA' A
#
# COMPACT_ATOMS: atom_id res chain seq x y z
N MET A 1 2.82 16.50 -2.93
CA MET A 1 3.06 15.07 -2.66
C MET A 1 2.27 14.26 -3.66
N THR A 2 2.94 13.34 -4.34
CA THR A 2 2.33 12.34 -5.22
C THR A 2 1.76 11.18 -4.40
N VAL A 3 0.84 10.40 -4.98
CA VAL A 3 0.27 9.18 -4.36
C VAL A 3 1.40 8.27 -3.86
N ARG A 4 2.44 8.09 -4.69
CA ARG A 4 3.63 7.32 -4.36
C ARG A 4 4.39 7.83 -3.14
N GLU A 5 4.62 9.14 -3.03
CA GLU A 5 5.33 9.71 -1.88
C GLU A 5 4.56 9.47 -0.57
N GLN A 6 3.24 9.66 -0.58
CA GLN A 6 2.41 9.45 0.62
C GLN A 6 2.40 7.99 1.06
N ILE A 7 2.27 7.06 0.11
CA ILE A 7 2.32 5.62 0.40
C ILE A 7 3.70 5.21 0.89
N SER A 8 4.77 5.74 0.27
CA SER A 8 6.14 5.44 0.69
C SER A 8 6.43 5.93 2.10
N ASP A 9 5.98 7.12 2.48
CA ASP A 9 6.13 7.63 3.85
C ASP A 9 5.33 6.79 4.84
N TYR A 10 4.09 6.43 4.50
CA TYR A 10 3.25 5.60 5.37
C TYR A 10 3.83 4.19 5.58
N ILE A 11 4.28 3.51 4.51
CA ILE A 11 4.91 2.18 4.65
C ILE A 11 6.20 2.28 5.46
N ARG A 12 6.99 3.36 5.29
CA ARG A 12 8.18 3.59 6.12
C ARG A 12 7.83 3.76 7.59
N GLU A 13 6.73 4.45 7.90
CA GLU A 13 6.25 4.64 9.27
C GLU A 13 5.77 3.32 9.88
N LEU A 14 5.09 2.49 9.09
CA LEU A 14 4.58 1.17 9.49
C LEU A 14 5.72 0.17 9.75
N THR A 15 6.62 0.03 8.79
CA THR A 15 7.70 -0.96 8.78
C THR A 15 8.93 -0.51 9.58
N HIS A 16 9.01 0.78 9.93
CA HIS A 16 10.20 1.44 10.47
C HIS A 16 11.44 1.31 9.57
N GLU A 17 11.28 0.84 8.33
CA GLU A 17 12.36 0.64 7.37
C GLU A 17 12.07 1.40 6.06
N PRO A 18 13.11 1.98 5.42
CA PRO A 18 12.92 2.64 4.15
C PRO A 18 12.69 1.60 3.04
N VAL A 19 11.53 1.64 2.40
CA VAL A 19 11.24 0.86 1.19
C VAL A 19 12.15 1.35 0.06
N THR A 20 13.24 0.63 -0.15
CA THR A 20 14.27 0.98 -1.15
C THR A 20 13.89 0.47 -2.54
N ASP A 21 13.16 -0.64 -2.59
CA ASP A 21 12.72 -1.27 -3.83
C ASP A 21 11.18 -1.30 -3.92
N PRO A 22 10.57 -0.58 -4.88
CA PRO A 22 9.11 -0.50 -5.03
C PRO A 22 8.43 -1.80 -5.46
N SER A 23 9.20 -2.73 -6.02
CA SER A 23 8.77 -4.05 -6.46
C SER A 23 8.99 -5.14 -5.41
N LEU A 24 9.64 -4.81 -4.29
CA LEU A 24 9.83 -5.74 -3.19
C LEU A 24 8.48 -6.14 -2.62
N ASN A 25 8.29 -7.45 -2.49
CA ASN A 25 7.12 -8.00 -1.83
C ASN A 25 7.30 -7.88 -0.31
N LEU A 26 6.59 -6.92 0.28
CA LEU A 26 6.63 -6.58 1.69
C LEU A 26 6.09 -7.71 2.57
N PHE A 27 5.19 -8.56 2.05
CA PHE A 27 4.75 -9.76 2.77
C PHE A 27 5.86 -10.82 2.82
N GLU A 28 6.52 -11.08 1.70
CA GLU A 28 7.63 -12.04 1.66
C GLU A 28 8.83 -11.56 2.47
N ALA A 29 9.05 -10.24 2.51
CA ALA A 29 10.06 -9.62 3.37
C ALA A 29 9.67 -9.66 4.86
N GLY A 30 8.44 -10.03 5.21
CA GLY A 30 7.93 -10.02 6.58
C GLY A 30 7.73 -8.61 7.16
N LEU A 31 7.67 -7.60 6.29
CA LEU A 31 7.48 -6.20 6.66
C LEU A 31 5.99 -5.82 6.79
N LEU A 32 5.12 -6.49 6.03
CA LEU A 32 3.66 -6.34 6.14
C LEU A 32 3.01 -7.62 6.67
N THR A 33 2.08 -7.45 7.61
CA THR A 33 1.19 -8.50 8.08
C THR A 33 -0.26 -8.25 7.65
N SER A 34 -1.14 -9.22 7.87
CA SER A 34 -2.58 -9.08 7.59
C SER A 34 -3.24 -7.90 8.32
N LEU A 35 -2.72 -7.52 9.50
CA LEU A 35 -3.23 -6.37 10.26
C LEU A 35 -2.75 -5.05 9.66
N ASP A 36 -1.49 -5.00 9.26
CA ASP A 36 -0.88 -3.82 8.61
C ASP A 36 -1.59 -3.46 7.30
N VAL A 37 -2.08 -4.48 6.57
CA VAL A 37 -2.87 -4.28 5.36
C VAL A 37 -4.20 -3.60 5.65
N LEU A 38 -4.89 -3.96 6.73
CA LEU A 38 -6.16 -3.33 7.10
C LEU A 38 -5.98 -1.86 7.48
N ASP A 39 -4.87 -1.54 8.16
CA ASP A 39 -4.50 -0.17 8.50
C ASP A 39 -4.14 0.63 7.23
N LEU A 40 -3.33 0.03 6.35
CA LEU A 40 -2.98 0.61 5.04
C LEU A 40 -4.22 0.88 4.19
N ILE A 41 -5.14 -0.07 4.09
CA ILE A 41 -6.40 0.11 3.34
C ILE A 41 -7.18 1.29 3.93
N SER A 42 -7.36 1.32 5.25
CA SER A 42 -8.07 2.41 5.92
C SER A 42 -7.41 3.77 5.65
N PHE A 43 -6.08 3.85 5.74
CA PHE A 43 -5.32 5.04 5.39
C PHE A 43 -5.54 5.48 3.94
N LEU A 44 -5.52 4.54 2.99
CA LEU A 44 -5.72 4.83 1.58
C LEU A 44 -7.14 5.34 1.30
N GLU A 45 -8.15 4.68 1.88
CA GLU A 45 -9.55 5.08 1.74
C GLU A 45 -9.78 6.49 2.31
N GLU A 46 -9.28 6.78 3.51
CA GLU A 46 -9.43 8.10 4.13
C GLU A 46 -8.63 9.20 3.41
N THR A 47 -7.39 8.90 3.01
CA THR A 47 -6.48 9.88 2.38
C THR A 47 -6.89 10.20 0.95
N PHE A 48 -7.26 9.18 0.17
CA PHE A 48 -7.56 9.32 -1.26
C PHE A 48 -9.06 9.32 -1.57
N ARG A 49 -9.92 9.09 -0.58
CA ARG A 49 -11.38 8.96 -0.73
C ARG A 49 -11.78 7.91 -1.78
N VAL A 50 -11.05 6.81 -1.78
CA VAL A 50 -11.34 5.62 -2.60
C VAL A 50 -12.03 4.57 -1.73
N SER A 51 -12.76 3.63 -2.35
CA SER A 51 -13.19 2.40 -1.68
C SER A 51 -12.38 1.23 -2.22
N ILE A 52 -11.68 0.52 -1.34
CA ILE A 52 -10.88 -0.65 -1.68
C ILE A 52 -11.64 -1.87 -1.15
N SER A 53 -12.17 -2.70 -2.05
CA SER A 53 -12.84 -3.93 -1.66
C SER A 53 -11.84 -5.05 -1.46
N GLU A 54 -12.18 -6.04 -0.64
CA GLU A 54 -11.36 -7.25 -0.42
C GLU A 54 -11.04 -7.98 -1.74
N ASP A 55 -11.93 -7.89 -2.73
CA ASP A 55 -11.77 -8.46 -4.07
C ASP A 55 -10.72 -7.70 -4.91
N ASP A 56 -10.55 -6.39 -4.66
CA ASP A 56 -9.48 -5.57 -5.23
C ASP A 56 -8.13 -5.82 -4.54
N VAL A 57 -8.17 -6.36 -3.32
CA VAL A 57 -7.00 -6.68 -2.50
C VAL A 57 -6.37 -8.00 -2.93
N ASN A 58 -5.60 -7.97 -4.02
CA ASN A 58 -4.75 -9.09 -4.39
C ASN A 58 -3.38 -8.99 -3.71
N MET A 59 -2.88 -10.11 -3.16
CA MET A 59 -1.54 -10.16 -2.52
C MET A 59 -0.40 -9.75 -3.46
N GLU A 60 -0.56 -9.91 -4.78
CA GLU A 60 0.39 -9.39 -5.78
C GLU A 60 0.41 -7.86 -5.85
N SER A 61 -0.77 -7.23 -5.78
CA SER A 61 -0.92 -5.77 -5.88
C SER A 61 -0.64 -5.08 -4.55
N LEU A 62 -1.18 -5.59 -3.44
CA LEU A 62 -0.96 -5.00 -2.11
C LEU A 62 0.34 -5.42 -1.46
N GLY A 63 1.03 -6.43 -2.01
CA GLY A 63 2.32 -6.86 -1.51
C GLY A 63 3.46 -5.95 -1.90
N THR A 64 3.29 -5.05 -2.86
CA THR A 64 4.36 -4.17 -3.34
C THR A 64 3.91 -2.72 -3.33
N MET A 65 4.83 -1.79 -3.09
CA MET A 65 4.51 -0.36 -3.13
C MET A 65 3.93 0.04 -4.50
N ASN A 66 4.48 -0.50 -5.59
CA ASN A 66 3.98 -0.21 -6.93
C ASN A 66 2.54 -0.69 -7.14
N GLY A 67 2.19 -1.89 -6.66
CA GLY A 67 0.85 -2.38 -6.84
C GLY A 67 -0.18 -1.58 -6.01
N VAL A 68 0.18 -1.12 -4.81
CA VAL A 68 -0.67 -0.23 -4.00
C VAL A 68 -0.89 1.11 -4.71
N VAL A 69 0.18 1.73 -5.22
CA VAL A 69 0.09 2.97 -5.99
C VAL A 69 -0.80 2.78 -7.20
N SER A 70 -0.60 1.69 -7.95
CA SER A 70 -1.35 1.41 -9.16
C SER A 70 -2.83 1.11 -8.88
N LEU A 71 -3.14 0.50 -7.73
CA LEU A 71 -4.51 0.26 -7.27
C LEU A 71 -5.22 1.58 -6.99
N VAL A 72 -4.59 2.46 -6.21
CA VAL A 72 -5.15 3.78 -5.88
C VAL A 72 -5.35 4.63 -7.14
N GLU A 73 -4.37 4.64 -8.05
CA GLU A 73 -4.49 5.35 -9.33
C GLU A 73 -5.67 4.82 -10.16
N ARG A 74 -5.87 3.50 -10.19
CA ARG A 74 -6.99 2.86 -10.90
C ARG A 74 -8.35 3.19 -10.29
N LEU A 75 -8.45 3.28 -8.96
CA LEU A 75 -9.70 3.61 -8.25
C LEU A 75 -10.07 5.10 -8.33
N ARG A 76 -9.08 5.97 -8.57
CA ARG A 76 -9.27 7.42 -8.72
C ARG A 76 -9.59 7.85 -10.16
N ALA A 77 -9.34 6.98 -11.14
CA ALA A 77 -9.58 7.24 -12.58
C ALA A 77 -11.07 7.09 -12.94
#